data_AF-A0AAW0LW68-F1
#
_entry.id   AF-A0AAW0LW68-F1
#
_cell.length_a   1.000
_cell.length_b   1.000
_cell.length_c   1.000
_cell.angle_alpha   90.00
_cell.angle_beta   90.00
_cell.angle_gamma   90.00
#
_symmetry.space_group_name_H-M   'P 1'
#
loop_
_entity.id
_entity.type
_entity.pdbx_description
1 polymer ?
#
loop_
_entity_poly.entity_id
_entity_poly.type
_entity_poly.pdbx_seq_one_letter_code
_entity_poly.pdbx_strand_id
1 'polypeptide(L)'
;MEFQKRRWRGYSRDQKQQAKYYCNGALLVSKAADWRDSILFEFQDGPLNPDELPLVCREVVIEYVKQMIELSKALSELLSEALG
;
A
#
# COMPACT_ATOMS: atom_id res chain seq x y z
N MET A 1 13.69 13.70 -27.76
CA MET A 1 13.31 13.59 -26.34
C MET A 1 12.44 12.36 -26.18
N GLU A 2 13.04 11.20 -25.97
CA GLU A 2 12.27 10.00 -25.60
C GLU A 2 11.87 10.14 -24.14
N PHE A 3 10.58 10.33 -23.89
CA PHE A 3 10.03 10.04 -22.57
C PHE A 3 10.14 8.52 -22.37
N GLN A 4 11.26 8.04 -21.82
CA GLN A 4 11.30 6.71 -21.24
C GLN A 4 10.26 6.69 -20.11
N LYS A 5 9.07 6.18 -20.40
CA LYS A 5 8.10 5.75 -19.37
C LYS A 5 8.79 4.69 -18.53
N ARG A 6 9.49 5.09 -17.46
CA ARG A 6 9.96 4.18 -16.41
C ARG A 6 8.70 3.62 -15.72
N ARG A 7 8.16 2.54 -16.27
CA ARG A 7 7.01 1.83 -15.70
C ARG A 7 7.53 0.97 -14.55
N TRP A 8 7.11 1.30 -13.34
CA TRP A 8 7.37 0.45 -12.18
C TRP A 8 6.80 -0.95 -12.43
N ARG A 9 7.62 -1.99 -12.29
CA ARG A 9 7.27 -3.39 -12.56
C ARG A 9 6.74 -4.08 -11.29
N GLY A 10 5.77 -3.45 -10.64
CA GLY A 10 5.19 -3.94 -9.40
C GLY A 10 3.85 -4.64 -9.54
N TYR A 11 3.43 -5.04 -10.76
CA TYR A 11 2.18 -5.79 -10.88
C TYR A 11 2.34 -7.14 -10.18
N SER A 12 1.51 -7.40 -9.17
CA SER A 12 1.55 -8.64 -8.41
C SER A 12 0.23 -8.87 -7.67
N ARG A 13 -0.12 -10.14 -7.46
CA ARG A 13 -1.21 -10.57 -6.57
C ARG A 13 -0.68 -11.28 -5.33
N ASP A 14 0.64 -11.35 -5.15
CA ASP A 14 1.24 -11.92 -3.94
C ASP A 14 0.96 -11.02 -2.74
N GLN A 15 0.41 -11.60 -1.68
CA GLN A 15 0.13 -10.89 -0.45
C GLN A 15 1.41 -10.48 0.29
N LYS A 16 2.49 -11.24 0.13
CA LYS A 16 3.78 -11.00 0.80
C LYS A 16 4.57 -9.81 0.26
N GLN A 17 4.22 -9.33 -0.94
CA GLN A 17 4.91 -8.20 -1.55
C GLN A 17 4.44 -6.89 -0.91
N GLN A 18 5.39 -6.13 -0.35
CA GLN A 18 5.11 -4.90 0.39
C GLN A 18 4.54 -3.81 -0.51
N ALA A 19 5.04 -3.67 -1.74
CA ALA A 19 4.50 -2.69 -2.70
C ALA A 19 4.05 -3.38 -3.98
N LYS A 20 2.75 -3.32 -4.30
CA LYS A 20 2.18 -3.95 -5.50
C LYS A 20 1.08 -3.16 -6.18
N TYR A 21 1.08 -3.20 -7.51
CA TYR A 21 -0.05 -2.76 -8.33
C TYR A 21 -0.89 -3.97 -8.71
N TYR A 22 -2.20 -3.81 -8.70
CA TYR A 22 -3.14 -4.82 -9.14
C TYR A 22 -4.44 -4.16 -9.60
N CYS A 23 -5.22 -4.87 -10.41
CA CYS A 23 -6.55 -4.48 -10.84
C CYS A 23 -7.55 -5.55 -10.43
N ASN A 24 -8.83 -5.20 -10.31
CA ASN A 24 -9.90 -6.13 -9.95
C ASN A 24 -9.56 -6.97 -8.69
N GLY A 25 -9.66 -6.34 -7.52
CA GLY A 25 -9.27 -6.94 -6.24
C GLY A 25 -10.04 -8.21 -5.88
N ALA A 26 -11.29 -8.32 -6.32
CA ALA A 26 -12.17 -9.45 -6.07
C ALA A 26 -12.28 -10.41 -7.28
N LEU A 27 -11.30 -10.42 -8.20
CA LEU A 27 -11.36 -11.16 -9.47
C LEU A 27 -11.82 -12.62 -9.35
N LEU A 28 -11.48 -13.31 -8.26
CA LEU A 28 -11.81 -14.73 -8.05
C LEU A 28 -13.05 -14.97 -7.17
N VAL A 29 -13.64 -13.91 -6.62
CA VAL A 29 -14.75 -13.99 -5.66
C VAL A 29 -16.01 -13.31 -6.21
N SER A 30 -15.85 -12.19 -6.91
CA SER A 30 -16.95 -11.40 -7.46
C SER A 30 -17.38 -11.91 -8.83
N LYS A 31 -18.69 -11.97 -9.06
CA LYS A 31 -19.27 -12.22 -10.39
C LYS A 31 -19.09 -11.05 -11.35
N ALA A 32 -18.95 -9.83 -10.82
CA ALA A 32 -18.72 -8.62 -11.60
C ALA A 32 -17.27 -8.17 -11.46
N ALA A 33 -16.67 -7.69 -12.55
CA ALA A 33 -15.35 -7.08 -12.49
C ALA A 33 -15.42 -5.70 -11.80
N ASP A 34 -14.45 -5.42 -10.93
CA ASP A 34 -14.23 -4.07 -10.41
C ASP A 34 -13.35 -3.29 -11.38
N TRP A 35 -13.90 -2.22 -11.97
CA TRP A 35 -13.15 -1.32 -12.83
C TRP A 35 -12.37 -0.32 -11.97
N ARG A 36 -11.30 -0.83 -11.36
CA ARG A 36 -10.37 -0.05 -10.55
C ARG A 36 -8.96 -0.59 -10.70
N ASP A 37 -8.04 0.36 -10.84
CA ASP A 37 -6.61 0.16 -10.68
C ASP A 37 -6.20 0.57 -9.26
N SER A 38 -5.43 -0.28 -8.59
CA SER A 38 -5.01 -0.07 -7.21
C SER A 38 -3.51 -0.29 -7.05
N ILE A 39 -2.87 0.55 -6.24
CA ILE A 39 -1.56 0.29 -5.66
C ILE A 39 -1.73 0.08 -4.16
N LEU A 40 -1.10 -0.97 -3.63
CA LEU A 40 -1.09 -1.29 -2.21
C LEU A 40 0.34 -1.17 -1.67
N PHE A 41 0.43 -0.62 -0.46
CA PHE A 41 1.62 -0.60 0.37
C PHE A 41 1.28 -1.32 1.68
N GLU A 42 1.88 -2.49 1.89
CA GLU A 42 1.71 -3.34 3.07
C GLU A 42 2.84 -3.07 4.06
N PHE A 43 2.49 -2.54 5.23
CA PHE A 43 3.42 -2.09 6.27
C PHE A 43 3.06 -2.64 7.66
N GLN A 44 2.15 -3.62 7.73
CA GLN A 44 1.80 -4.26 9.01
C GLN A 44 2.99 -4.99 9.66
N ASP A 45 3.82 -5.64 8.84
CA ASP A 45 4.98 -6.43 9.31
C ASP A 45 6.27 -5.60 9.48
N GLY A 46 6.18 -4.27 9.39
CA GLY A 46 7.32 -3.36 9.56
C GLY A 46 7.43 -2.30 8.47
N PRO A 47 8.55 -1.55 8.44
CA PRO A 47 8.74 -0.47 7.48
C PRO A 47 8.76 -0.99 6.04
N LEU A 48 8.25 -0.17 5.12
CA LEU A 48 8.31 -0.44 3.69
C LEU A 48 9.75 -0.42 3.21
N ASN A 49 10.14 -1.41 2.41
CA ASN A 49 11.40 -1.42 1.68
C ASN A 49 11.37 -0.32 0.60
N PRO A 50 12.21 0.74 0.71
CA PRO A 50 12.19 1.85 -0.25
C PRO A 50 12.46 1.43 -1.70
N ASP A 51 13.24 0.36 -1.89
CA ASP A 51 13.61 -0.13 -3.22
C ASP A 51 12.45 -0.79 -3.96
N GLU A 52 11.44 -1.27 -3.24
CA GLU A 52 10.22 -1.82 -3.82
C GLU A 52 9.22 -0.72 -4.22
N LEU A 53 9.38 0.50 -3.70
CA LEU A 53 8.45 1.60 -3.95
C LEU A 53 8.70 2.28 -5.31
N PRO A 54 7.62 2.73 -6.00
CA PRO A 54 7.76 3.54 -7.20
C PRO A 54 8.49 4.85 -6.89
N LEU A 55 9.51 5.17 -7.67
CA LEU A 55 10.32 6.39 -7.48
C LEU A 55 9.48 7.67 -7.41
N VAL A 56 8.37 7.72 -8.16
CA VAL A 56 7.51 8.91 -8.24
C VAL A 56 6.80 9.26 -6.92
N CYS A 57 6.55 8.28 -6.06
CA CYS A 57 5.81 8.48 -4.80
C CYS A 57 6.55 7.95 -3.57
N ARG A 58 7.76 7.42 -3.72
CA ARG A 58 8.55 6.77 -2.66
C ARG A 58 8.62 7.59 -1.37
N GLU A 59 9.09 8.83 -1.45
CA GLU A 59 9.29 9.68 -0.27
C GLU A 59 7.97 10.03 0.42
N VAL A 60 6.95 10.38 -0.37
CA VAL A 60 5.62 10.75 0.14
C VAL A 60 4.95 9.56 0.83
N VAL A 61 5.06 8.36 0.27
CA VAL A 61 4.49 7.13 0.86
C VAL A 61 5.19 6.77 2.16
N ILE A 62 6.52 6.88 2.22
CA ILE A 62 7.29 6.61 3.44
C ILE A 62 6.83 7.55 4.57
N GLU A 63 6.73 8.85 4.30
CA GLU A 63 6.29 9.82 5.30
C GLU A 63 4.83 9.58 5.70
N TYR A 64 3.95 9.28 4.74
CA TYR A 64 2.55 8.95 5.03
C TYR A 64 2.43 7.73 5.96
N VAL A 65 3.17 6.65 5.70
CA VAL A 65 3.14 5.45 6.54
C VAL A 65 3.61 5.74 7.95
N LYS A 66 4.67 6.54 8.11
CA LYS A 66 5.14 6.98 9.43
C LYS A 66 4.03 7.70 10.21
N GLN A 67 3.34 8.64 9.58
CA GLN A 67 2.23 9.37 10.23
C GLN A 67 1.05 8.44 10.55
N MET A 68 0.73 7.48 9.67
CA MET A 68 -0.34 6.51 9.90
C MET A 68 -0.05 5.55 11.06
N ILE A 69 1.22 5.18 11.28
CA ILE A 69 1.63 4.34 12.43
C ILE A 69 1.38 5.09 13.74
N GLU A 70 1.81 6.35 13.84
CA GLU A 70 1.58 7.17 15.03
C GLU A 70 0.08 7.39 15.30
N LEU A 71 -0.70 7.66 14.24
CA LEU A 71 -2.15 7.80 14.35
C LEU A 71 -2.82 6.49 14.82
N SER A 72 -2.42 5.35 14.25
CA SER A 72 -2.94 4.03 14.64
C SER A 72 -2.67 3.74 16.12
N LYS A 73 -1.47 4.07 16.60
CA LYS A 73 -1.11 3.93 18.01
C LYS A 73 -1.98 4.79 18.92
N ALA A 74 -2.12 6.08 18.62
CA ALA A 74 -2.95 7.00 19.40
C ALA A 74 -4.42 6.55 19.45
N LEU A 75 -4.98 6.11 18.32
CA LEU A 75 -6.34 5.57 18.27
C LEU A 75 -6.46 4.28 19.09
N SER A 76 -5.45 3.41 19.05
CA SER A 76 -5.44 2.16 19.81
C SER A 76 -5.39 2.41 21.32
N GLU A 77 -4.62 3.40 21.77
CA GLU A 77 -4.58 3.83 23.18
C GLU A 77 -5.97 4.30 23.64
N LEU A 78 -6.59 5.22 22.88
CA LEU A 78 -7.93 5.73 23.19
C LEU A 78 -8.99 4.62 23.21
N LEU A 79 -8.94 3.69 22.24
CA LEU A 79 -9.86 2.57 22.19
C LEU A 79 -9.63 1.59 23.35
N SER A 80 -8.38 1.36 23.74
CA SER A 80 -8.05 0.52 24.89
C SER A 80 -8.61 1.12 26.19
N GLU A 81 -8.48 2.43 26.39
CA GLU A 81 -9.04 3.12 27.55
C GLU A 81 -10.57 3.00 27.60
N ALA A 82 -11.24 3.15 26.46
CA ALA A 82 -12.69 3.07 26.39
C ALA A 82 -13.25 1.66 26.65
N LEU A 83 -12.46 0.62 26.37
CA LEU A 83 -12.85 -0.78 26.52
C LEU A 83 -12.65 -1.32 27.95
N GLY A 84 -11.82 -0.66 28.77
CA GLY A 84 -11.56 -1.04 30.16
C GLY A 84 -10.25 -1.81 30.34
#